data_AF-A0A7R9FQI5-F1
#
_entry.id   AF-A0A7R9FQI5-F1
#
_cell.length_a   1.000
_cell.length_b   1.000
_cell.length_c   1.000
_cell.angle_alpha   90.00
_cell.angle_beta   90.00
_cell.angle_gamma   90.00
#
_symmetry.space_group_name_H-M   'P 1'
#
loop_
_entity.id
_entity.type
_entity.pdbx_description
1 polymer ?
#
loop_
_entity_poly.entity_id
_entity_poly.type
_entity_poly.pdbx_seq_one_letter_code
_entity_poly.pdbx_strand_id
1 'polypeptide(L)'
;DPEISHDCVDGDDDPTPRYGGEVTNWHGTRCAGEIAMSANNFKCGVGVAYDASIGGIRLLDGVISDLTEGIALGFNVEKVDVFSNSWGPTDDGVTVEGPGTLALKALEKGISKARE
;
A
#
# COMPACT_ATOMS: atom_id res chain seq x y z
N ASP A 1 -2.86 -10.65 -4.38
CA ASP A 1 -3.63 -10.61 -5.63
C ASP A 1 -2.86 -9.72 -6.60
N PRO A 2 -2.29 -10.31 -7.65
CA PRO A 2 -1.48 -9.59 -8.63
C PRO A 2 -2.23 -8.44 -9.31
N GLU A 3 -3.56 -8.52 -9.48
CA GLU A 3 -4.31 -7.47 -10.17
C GLU A 3 -4.43 -6.17 -9.36
N ILE A 4 -4.17 -6.24 -8.05
CA ILE A 4 -4.21 -5.11 -7.12
C ILE A 4 -2.86 -4.94 -6.40
N SER A 5 -1.78 -5.40 -7.03
CA SER A 5 -0.41 -5.29 -6.52
C SER A 5 0.47 -4.58 -7.53
N HIS A 6 1.41 -3.77 -7.04
CA HIS A 6 2.33 -3.02 -7.89
C HIS A 6 3.57 -2.57 -7.12
N ASP A 7 4.69 -2.46 -7.82
CA ASP A 7 5.93 -1.91 -7.31
C ASP A 7 6.18 -0.53 -7.91
N CYS A 8 5.93 0.52 -7.11
CA CYS A 8 6.17 1.89 -7.53
C CYS A 8 7.67 2.27 -7.48
N VAL A 9 8.51 1.48 -6.82
CA VAL A 9 9.94 1.73 -6.68
C VAL A 9 10.69 1.26 -7.93
N ASP A 10 10.42 0.03 -8.35
CA ASP A 10 11.10 -0.61 -9.47
C ASP A 10 10.27 -0.56 -10.78
N GLY A 11 8.97 -0.19 -10.68
CA GLY A 11 8.10 0.07 -11.84
C GLY A 11 7.55 -1.20 -12.49
N ASP A 12 7.33 -2.25 -11.70
CA ASP A 12 6.82 -3.55 -12.16
C ASP A 12 5.64 -4.03 -11.27
N ASP A 13 5.11 -5.23 -11.54
CA ASP A 13 3.94 -5.77 -10.85
C ASP A 13 4.31 -6.72 -9.69
N ASP A 14 5.58 -6.77 -9.27
CA ASP A 14 6.07 -7.62 -8.18
C ASP A 14 6.38 -6.81 -6.92
N PRO A 15 5.44 -6.69 -5.95
CA PRO A 15 5.67 -5.91 -4.73
C PRO A 15 6.54 -6.65 -3.70
N THR A 16 7.30 -7.67 -4.11
CA THR A 16 8.10 -8.48 -3.19
C THR A 16 9.08 -7.61 -2.41
N PRO A 17 9.07 -7.68 -1.06
CA PRO A 17 9.99 -6.90 -0.25
C PRO A 17 11.45 -7.22 -0.57
N ARG A 18 12.28 -6.19 -0.74
CA ARG A 18 13.73 -6.36 -0.87
C ARG A 18 14.33 -6.80 0.47
N TYR A 19 15.08 -7.90 0.47
CA TYR A 19 15.79 -8.42 1.64
C TYR A 19 17.25 -7.95 1.67
N GLY A 20 17.81 -7.81 2.87
CA GLY A 20 19.26 -7.61 3.06
C GLY A 20 19.77 -6.19 2.82
N GLY A 21 18.88 -5.19 2.70
CA GLY A 21 19.24 -3.77 2.67
C GLY A 21 19.41 -3.16 4.07
N GLU A 22 19.86 -1.91 4.12
CA GLU A 22 19.93 -1.11 5.37
C GLU A 22 18.53 -0.83 5.95
N VAL A 23 17.52 -0.73 5.09
CA VAL A 23 16.11 -0.57 5.46
C VAL A 23 15.43 -1.92 5.46
N THR A 24 14.67 -2.19 6.52
CA THR A 24 13.98 -3.45 6.72
C THR A 24 12.54 -3.37 6.18
N ASN A 25 12.20 -4.16 5.16
CA ASN A 25 10.91 -4.09 4.44
C ASN A 25 9.84 -5.07 4.92
N TRP A 26 9.59 -5.14 6.24
CA TRP A 26 8.63 -6.09 6.84
C TRP A 26 7.24 -5.50 7.10
N HIS A 27 7.13 -4.17 7.13
CA HIS A 27 5.92 -3.47 7.58
C HIS A 27 4.68 -3.91 6.79
N GLY A 28 4.73 -3.84 5.45
CA GLY A 28 3.61 -4.20 4.58
C GLY A 28 3.13 -5.65 4.77
N THR A 29 4.04 -6.61 4.87
CA THR A 29 3.70 -8.03 5.10
C THR A 29 3.01 -8.24 6.45
N ARG A 30 3.39 -7.50 7.50
CA ARG A 30 2.71 -7.58 8.81
C ARG A 30 1.30 -7.00 8.74
N CYS A 31 1.13 -5.81 8.16
CA CYS A 31 -0.18 -5.18 7.99
C CYS A 31 -1.12 -6.06 7.13
N ALA A 32 -0.62 -6.64 6.03
CA ALA A 32 -1.40 -7.57 5.20
C ALA A 32 -1.88 -8.79 6.00
N GLY A 33 -1.06 -9.28 6.92
CA GLY A 33 -1.41 -10.39 7.80
C GLY A 33 -2.54 -10.05 8.77
N GLU A 34 -2.56 -8.84 9.33
CA GLU A 34 -3.64 -8.37 10.20
C GLU A 34 -4.99 -8.36 9.47
N ILE A 35 -4.99 -8.04 8.17
CA ILE A 35 -6.20 -7.93 7.36
C ILE A 35 -6.66 -9.30 6.86
N ALA A 36 -5.81 -10.04 6.15
CA ALA A 36 -6.23 -11.19 5.34
C ALA A 36 -5.33 -12.43 5.47
N MET A 37 -4.62 -12.60 6.60
CA MET A 37 -3.92 -13.85 6.86
C MET A 37 -4.90 -15.04 6.84
N SER A 38 -4.56 -16.07 6.07
CA SER A 38 -5.44 -17.23 5.85
C SER A 38 -5.75 -17.98 7.14
N ALA A 39 -7.02 -18.35 7.32
CA ALA A 39 -7.47 -19.19 8.44
C ALA A 39 -7.19 -20.68 8.19
N ASN A 40 -7.24 -21.48 9.27
CA ASN A 40 -7.32 -22.95 9.24
C ASN A 40 -6.22 -23.69 8.45
N ASN A 41 -5.01 -23.12 8.36
CA ASN A 41 -3.89 -23.71 7.61
C ASN A 41 -2.69 -24.13 8.49
N PHE A 42 -2.85 -24.10 9.82
CA PHE A 42 -1.82 -24.41 10.83
C PHE A 42 -0.56 -23.53 10.77
N LYS A 43 -0.65 -22.30 10.22
CA LYS A 43 0.46 -21.35 10.13
C LYS A 43 0.08 -20.03 10.80
N CYS A 44 0.91 -19.56 11.73
CA CYS A 44 0.76 -18.26 12.40
C CYS A 44 -0.65 -18.07 13.03
N GLY A 45 -1.34 -16.96 12.73
CA GLY A 45 -2.67 -16.60 13.24
C GLY A 45 -3.73 -16.54 12.14
N VAL A 46 -4.67 -15.58 12.24
CA VAL A 46 -5.75 -15.35 11.27
C VAL A 46 -6.00 -13.86 11.12
N GLY A 47 -6.29 -13.40 9.90
CA GLY A 47 -6.65 -12.02 9.60
C GLY A 47 -8.11 -11.71 9.94
N VAL A 48 -8.43 -10.44 10.14
CA VAL A 48 -9.81 -9.99 10.44
C VAL A 48 -10.78 -10.36 9.32
N ALA A 49 -10.34 -10.23 8.06
CA ALA A 49 -11.06 -10.59 6.85
C ALA A 49 -10.27 -11.66 6.08
N TYR A 50 -10.07 -12.83 6.71
CA TYR A 50 -9.24 -13.92 6.18
C TYR A 50 -9.69 -14.51 4.83
N ASP A 51 -10.90 -14.21 4.37
CA ASP A 51 -11.44 -14.61 3.06
C ASP A 51 -11.33 -13.50 1.99
N ALA A 52 -10.81 -12.32 2.34
CA ALA A 52 -10.63 -11.22 1.39
C ALA A 52 -9.40 -11.43 0.50
N SER A 53 -9.45 -10.91 -0.73
CA SER A 53 -8.25 -10.69 -1.54
C SER A 53 -7.38 -9.60 -0.91
N ILE A 54 -6.06 -9.79 -0.95
CA ILE A 54 -5.08 -8.81 -0.45
C ILE A 54 -4.00 -8.56 -1.51
N GLY A 55 -3.71 -7.30 -1.78
CA GLY A 55 -2.63 -6.84 -2.65
C GLY A 55 -1.58 -6.05 -1.88
N GLY A 56 -0.44 -5.79 -2.52
CA GLY A 56 0.62 -4.96 -1.96
C GLY A 56 1.07 -3.89 -2.94
N ILE A 57 1.17 -2.64 -2.49
CA ILE A 57 1.80 -1.56 -3.25
C ILE A 57 3.13 -1.22 -2.59
N ARG A 58 4.24 -1.52 -3.25
CA ARG A 58 5.59 -1.24 -2.74
C ARG A 58 5.98 0.19 -3.13
N LEU A 59 5.96 1.09 -2.14
CA LEU A 59 6.26 2.52 -2.29
C LEU A 59 7.43 2.99 -1.41
N LEU A 60 7.52 2.49 -0.18
CA LEU A 60 8.34 3.08 0.88
C LEU A 60 9.82 2.66 0.88
N ASP A 61 10.22 1.78 -0.04
CA ASP A 61 11.59 1.25 -0.16
C ASP A 61 12.43 1.99 -1.23
N GLY A 62 12.07 3.26 -1.49
CA GLY A 62 12.66 4.11 -2.52
C GLY A 62 12.45 5.59 -2.23
N VAL A 63 12.81 6.45 -3.20
CA VAL A 63 12.55 7.89 -3.11
C VAL A 63 11.06 8.13 -3.29
N ILE A 64 10.42 8.68 -2.26
CA ILE A 64 9.00 9.02 -2.29
C ILE A 64 8.86 10.45 -2.83
N SER A 65 8.01 10.60 -3.84
CA SER A 65 7.65 11.87 -4.46
C SER A 65 6.13 11.95 -4.63
N ASP A 66 5.60 13.17 -4.84
CA ASP A 66 4.17 13.38 -5.15
C ASP A 66 3.68 12.52 -6.33
N LEU A 67 4.54 12.30 -7.34
CA LEU A 67 4.23 11.42 -8.46
C LEU A 67 4.04 9.97 -8.02
N THR A 68 4.99 9.42 -7.27
CA THR A 68 4.92 8.02 -6.82
C THR A 68 3.78 7.80 -5.83
N GLU A 69 3.49 8.79 -4.97
CA GLU A 69 2.30 8.76 -4.10
C GLU A 69 1.00 8.77 -4.92
N GLY A 70 0.90 9.65 -5.92
CA GLY A 70 -0.26 9.71 -6.81
C GLY A 70 -0.49 8.43 -7.60
N ILE A 71 0.59 7.77 -8.08
CA ILE A 71 0.50 6.47 -8.72
C ILE A 71 0.00 5.42 -7.72
N ALA A 72 0.60 5.34 -6.53
CA ALA A 72 0.24 4.36 -5.51
C ALA A 72 -1.23 4.50 -5.07
N LEU A 73 -1.67 5.71 -4.75
CA LEU A 73 -3.04 6.00 -4.31
C LEU A 73 -4.08 5.86 -5.44
N GLY A 74 -3.65 6.00 -6.69
CA GLY A 74 -4.50 5.90 -7.88
C GLY A 74 -4.48 4.53 -8.56
N PHE A 75 -3.67 3.59 -8.10
CA PHE A 75 -3.45 2.30 -8.75
C PHE A 75 -4.69 1.42 -8.67
N ASN A 76 -5.25 1.06 -9.82
CA ASN A 76 -6.39 0.14 -9.94
C ASN A 76 -7.52 0.42 -8.94
N VAL A 77 -7.84 1.70 -8.70
CA VAL A 77 -8.92 2.13 -7.80
C VAL A 77 -10.29 1.55 -8.19
N GLU A 78 -10.46 1.17 -9.45
CA GLU A 78 -11.66 0.51 -9.95
C GLU A 78 -11.81 -0.94 -9.44
N LYS A 79 -10.71 -1.57 -8.98
CA LYS A 79 -10.65 -2.95 -8.46
C LYS A 79 -10.41 -3.02 -6.95
N VAL A 80 -9.77 -2.00 -6.37
CA VAL A 80 -9.42 -1.97 -4.95
C VAL A 80 -10.53 -1.31 -4.14
N ASP A 81 -11.13 -2.05 -3.22
CA ASP A 81 -12.17 -1.52 -2.33
C ASP A 81 -11.63 -0.63 -1.20
N VAL A 82 -10.49 -1.02 -0.63
CA VAL A 82 -9.91 -0.40 0.57
C VAL A 82 -8.39 -0.31 0.42
N PHE A 83 -7.84 0.88 0.58
CA PHE A 83 -6.40 1.10 0.75
C PHE A 83 -6.08 1.29 2.24
N SER A 84 -5.09 0.57 2.75
CA SER A 84 -4.60 0.69 4.13
C SER A 84 -3.19 1.28 4.12
N ASN A 85 -3.05 2.51 4.62
CA ASN A 85 -1.82 3.28 4.54
C ASN A 85 -1.42 3.77 5.94
N SER A 86 -0.27 3.31 6.43
CA SER A 86 0.33 3.77 7.69
C SER A 86 1.67 4.43 7.41
N TRP A 87 1.63 5.51 6.63
CA TRP A 87 2.75 6.36 6.26
C TRP A 87 2.25 7.80 6.09
N GLY A 88 3.16 8.76 6.08
CA GLY A 88 2.83 10.17 6.01
C GLY A 88 4.02 11.05 6.40
N PRO A 89 3.77 12.33 6.74
CA PRO A 89 4.80 13.22 7.26
C PRO A 89 5.50 12.65 8.49
N THR A 90 6.66 13.22 8.82
CA THR A 90 7.42 12.78 10.00
C THR A 90 6.65 13.11 11.29
N ASP A 91 6.47 12.12 12.16
CA ASP A 91 5.79 12.25 13.46
C ASP A 91 6.68 12.87 14.56
N ASP A 92 7.34 13.99 14.27
CA ASP A 92 8.23 14.70 15.20
C ASP A 92 7.54 15.81 16.02
N GLY A 93 6.25 16.03 15.77
CA GLY A 93 5.45 17.08 16.39
C GLY A 93 5.76 18.50 15.91
N VAL A 94 6.59 18.67 14.88
CA VAL A 94 6.96 19.97 14.29
C VAL A 94 6.74 20.04 12.78
N THR A 95 6.71 18.89 12.10
CA THR A 95 6.47 18.79 10.66
C THR A 95 4.98 19.01 10.35
N VAL A 96 4.72 19.86 9.35
CA VAL A 96 3.37 20.09 8.80
C VAL A 96 3.45 19.94 7.28
N GLU A 97 2.93 18.82 6.80
CA GLU A 97 2.91 18.47 5.38
C GLU A 97 1.61 17.74 5.04
N GLY A 98 1.27 17.71 3.76
CA GLY A 98 0.11 17.00 3.23
C GLY A 98 0.39 16.55 1.79
N PRO A 99 -0.57 15.88 1.14
CA PRO A 99 -0.38 15.37 -0.21
C PRO A 99 -0.07 16.51 -1.18
N GLY A 100 0.84 16.24 -2.12
CA GLY A 100 1.05 17.12 -3.26
C GLY A 100 -0.13 17.11 -4.25
N THR A 101 0.05 17.75 -5.40
CA THR A 101 -1.04 17.92 -6.36
C THR A 101 -1.47 16.61 -7.00
N LEU A 102 -0.53 15.70 -7.27
CA LEU A 102 -0.82 14.43 -7.92
C LEU A 102 -1.44 13.44 -6.94
N ALA A 103 -0.88 13.34 -5.73
CA ALA A 103 -1.46 12.55 -4.64
C ALA A 103 -2.89 13.00 -4.31
N LEU A 104 -3.13 14.32 -4.22
CA LEU A 104 -4.47 14.85 -3.96
C LEU A 104 -5.46 14.50 -5.08
N LYS A 105 -5.06 14.64 -6.35
CA LYS A 105 -5.91 14.24 -7.49
C LYS A 105 -6.20 12.74 -7.52
N ALA A 106 -5.25 11.91 -7.10
CA ALA A 106 -5.45 10.47 -6.98
C ALA A 106 -6.51 10.15 -5.91
N LEU A 107 -6.46 10.82 -4.77
CA LEU A 107 -7.49 10.71 -3.72
C LEU A 107 -8.86 11.18 -4.22
N GLU A 108 -8.93 12.34 -4.89
CA GLU A 108 -10.16 12.84 -5.51
C GLU A 108 -10.74 11.86 -6.53
N LYS A 109 -9.90 11.27 -7.39
CA LYS A 109 -10.31 10.22 -8.33
C LYS A 109 -10.84 9.00 -7.57
N GLY A 110 -10.13 8.56 -6.53
CA GLY A 110 -10.50 7.41 -5.70
C GLY A 110 -11.88 7.57 -5.08
N ILE A 111 -12.23 8.72 -4.52
CA ILE A 111 -13.56 8.91 -3.91
C ILE A 111 -14.68 9.15 -4.92
N SER A 112 -14.37 9.58 -6.14
CA SER A 112 -15.37 10.00 -7.14
C SER A 112 -15.65 8.97 -8.22
N LYS A 113 -14.72 8.04 -8.49
CA LYS A 113 -14.83 7.08 -9.60
C LYS A 113 -14.55 5.63 -9.20
N ALA A 114 -13.97 5.40 -8.02
CA ALA A 114 -13.72 4.04 -7.58
C ALA A 114 -15.02 3.33 -7.24
N ARG A 115 -15.04 2.00 -7.46
CA ARG A 115 -16.05 1.08 -6.93
C ARG A 115 -17.49 1.33 -7.45
N GLU A 116 -17.61 1.87 -8.68
CA GLU A 116 -18.88 1.90 -9.44
C GLU A 116 -19.26 0.53 -10.03
#